data_AF-A0A914TBK3-F1
#
_entry.id   AF-A0A914TBK3-F1
#
_cell.length_a   1.000
_cell.length_b   1.000
_cell.length_c   1.000
_cell.angle_alpha   90.00
_cell.angle_beta   90.00
_cell.angle_gamma   90.00
#
_symmetry.space_group_name_H-M   'P 1'
#
loop_
_entity.id
_entity.type
_entity.pdbx_description
1 polymer ?
#
loop_
_entity_poly.entity_id
_entity_poly.type
_entity_poly.pdbx_seq_one_letter_code
_entity_poly.pdbx_strand_id
1 'polypeptide(L)'
;MFFNFCQISDSWFKLEPENVYFVTDTFDPVLNKTVNGNLISTNCDNDYNIDSSGCKLNYELRHMLQKNAMWSCHFNDDTYVNIPILKQKLENLNHELPYYVGTTVNQMPIIVNGEIFWYAKSGACISRKALEKISAKIISHEFYTDYIKHDKMAGEVALGYMMSKFRGSD
;
A
#
# COMPACT_ATOMS: atom_id res chain seq x y z
N MET A 1 -14.68 -10.38 0.08
CA MET A 1 -13.79 -11.44 0.61
C MET A 1 -13.78 -11.31 2.14
N PHE A 2 -13.79 -12.42 2.88
CA PHE A 2 -13.92 -12.43 4.33
C PHE A 2 -12.72 -11.74 4.97
N PHE A 3 -12.92 -10.49 5.39
CA PHE A 3 -12.02 -9.81 6.30
C PHE A 3 -11.77 -10.74 7.50
N ASN A 4 -10.53 -11.15 7.74
CA ASN A 4 -10.09 -11.72 9.04
C ASN A 4 -10.05 -10.61 10.11
N PHE A 5 -11.02 -9.71 10.08
CA PHE A 5 -11.03 -8.45 10.79
C PHE A 5 -10.86 -8.65 12.28
N CYS A 6 -11.63 -9.58 12.88
CA CYS A 6 -11.52 -9.88 14.30
C CYS A 6 -10.09 -10.27 14.70
N GLN A 7 -9.35 -10.99 13.84
CA GLN A 7 -7.97 -11.38 14.15
C GLN A 7 -7.03 -10.18 14.16
N ILE A 8 -7.16 -9.26 13.19
CA ILE A 8 -6.31 -8.06 13.14
C ILE A 8 -6.67 -7.09 14.26
N SER A 9 -7.96 -6.80 14.44
CA SER A 9 -8.44 -5.88 15.48
C SER A 9 -8.06 -6.37 16.88
N ASP A 10 -7.95 -7.69 17.08
CA ASP A 10 -7.53 -8.26 18.34
C ASP A 10 -6.02 -8.41 18.55
N SER A 11 -5.21 -8.15 17.52
CA SER A 11 -3.75 -8.40 17.54
C SER A 11 -2.94 -7.11 17.34
N TRP A 12 -2.16 -7.04 16.27
CA TRP A 12 -1.12 -6.03 16.06
C TRP A 12 -1.68 -4.62 15.82
N PHE A 13 -2.95 -4.50 15.42
CA PHE A 13 -3.65 -3.21 15.37
C PHE A 13 -3.61 -2.48 16.72
N LYS A 14 -3.77 -3.22 17.84
CA LYS A 14 -3.78 -2.64 19.19
C LYS A 14 -2.47 -1.96 19.57
N LEU A 15 -1.37 -2.28 18.88
CA LEU A 15 -0.07 -1.67 19.12
C LEU A 15 0.04 -0.28 18.50
N GLU A 16 -0.72 0.00 17.45
CA GLU A 16 -0.67 1.28 16.75
C GLU A 16 -2.03 1.72 16.17
N PRO A 17 -3.06 1.86 17.01
CA PRO A 17 -4.43 2.07 16.52
C PRO A 17 -4.58 3.39 15.76
N GLU A 18 -3.78 4.41 16.05
CA GLU A 18 -3.87 5.74 15.42
C GLU A 18 -3.22 5.80 14.01
N ASN A 19 -2.35 4.84 13.69
CA ASN A 19 -1.59 4.84 12.43
C ASN A 19 -1.93 3.66 11.51
N VAL A 20 -2.94 2.86 11.85
CA VAL A 20 -3.42 1.74 11.01
C VAL A 20 -4.81 2.05 10.49
N TYR A 21 -4.96 1.99 9.17
CA TYR A 21 -6.20 2.28 8.45
C TYR A 21 -6.62 1.07 7.62
N PHE A 22 -7.92 0.83 7.54
CA PHE A 22 -8.49 -0.29 6.82
C PHE A 22 -9.22 0.20 5.58
N VAL A 23 -8.82 -0.29 4.41
CA VAL A 23 -9.46 0.09 3.13
C VAL A 23 -10.47 -0.97 2.73
N THR A 24 -11.70 -0.56 2.45
CA THR A 24 -12.82 -1.45 2.12
C THR A 24 -13.65 -0.91 0.96
N ASP A 25 -14.44 -1.77 0.32
CA ASP A 25 -15.44 -1.38 -0.69
C ASP A 25 -16.76 -0.88 -0.09
N THR A 26 -17.01 -1.21 1.18
CA THR A 26 -18.30 -0.92 1.82
C THR A 26 -18.09 -0.38 3.22
N PHE A 27 -18.76 0.72 3.53
CA PHE A 27 -18.76 1.28 4.88
C PHE A 27 -19.53 0.36 5.82
N ASP A 28 -18.87 -0.06 6.90
CA ASP A 28 -19.50 -0.80 7.99
C ASP A 28 -19.35 0.03 9.29
N PRO A 29 -20.46 0.45 9.92
CA PRO A 29 -20.42 1.30 11.10
C PRO A 29 -19.85 0.58 12.35
N VAL A 30 -20.04 -0.74 12.46
CA VAL A 30 -19.53 -1.54 13.57
C VAL A 30 -18.02 -1.69 13.42
N LEU A 31 -17.56 -2.01 12.21
CA LEU A 31 -16.16 -2.05 11.85
C LEU A 31 -15.48 -0.70 12.10
N ASN A 32 -16.05 0.39 11.57
CA ASN A 32 -15.52 1.73 11.72
C ASN A 32 -15.38 2.13 13.19
N LYS A 33 -16.36 1.80 14.03
CA LYS A 33 -16.28 2.02 15.48
C LYS A 33 -15.15 1.20 16.11
N THR A 34 -14.97 -0.04 15.68
CA THR A 34 -13.96 -0.96 16.23
C THR A 34 -12.53 -0.51 15.88
N VAL A 35 -12.34 0.13 14.73
CA VAL A 35 -11.03 0.65 14.27
C VAL A 35 -10.85 2.14 14.56
N ASN A 36 -11.54 2.68 15.56
CA ASN A 36 -11.43 4.08 15.98
C ASN A 36 -11.67 5.12 14.87
N GLY A 37 -12.54 4.82 13.91
CA GLY A 37 -12.81 5.70 12.78
C GLY A 37 -11.82 5.58 11.62
N ASN A 38 -10.88 4.63 11.67
CA ASN A 38 -9.85 4.44 10.65
C ASN A 38 -10.29 3.55 9.48
N LEU A 39 -11.60 3.48 9.20
CA LEU A 39 -12.13 2.80 8.03
C LEU A 39 -12.20 3.76 6.83
N ILE A 40 -11.55 3.39 5.74
CA ILE A 40 -11.59 4.07 4.45
C ILE A 40 -12.53 3.28 3.54
N SER A 41 -13.79 3.70 3.48
CA SER A 41 -14.74 3.17 2.49
C SER A 41 -14.48 3.80 1.14
N THR A 42 -14.29 2.95 0.14
CA THR A 42 -14.09 3.34 -1.26
C THR A 42 -15.39 3.12 -2.05
N ASN A 43 -15.46 3.67 -3.26
CA ASN A 43 -16.52 3.37 -4.22
C ASN A 43 -16.04 2.32 -5.26
N CYS A 44 -15.04 1.52 -4.91
CA CYS A 44 -14.52 0.47 -5.77
C CYS A 44 -15.43 -0.75 -5.72
N ASP A 45 -15.43 -1.56 -6.78
CA ASP A 45 -16.20 -2.81 -6.82
C ASP A 45 -15.77 -3.78 -5.69
N ASN A 46 -16.72 -4.61 -5.25
CA ASN A 46 -16.50 -5.59 -4.18
C ASN A 46 -15.95 -6.94 -4.68
N ASP A 47 -15.81 -7.09 -6.00
CA ASP A 47 -15.19 -8.26 -6.62
C ASP A 47 -13.73 -8.38 -6.20
N TYR A 48 -13.20 -9.60 -6.26
CA TYR A 48 -11.77 -9.83 -6.07
C TYR A 48 -11.08 -9.99 -7.43
N ASN A 49 -10.72 -8.85 -8.05
CA ASN A 49 -10.03 -8.81 -9.33
C ASN A 49 -9.00 -7.68 -9.36
N ILE A 50 -8.21 -7.62 -10.44
CA ILE A 50 -7.13 -6.64 -10.60
C ILE A 50 -7.66 -5.20 -10.52
N ASP A 51 -8.80 -4.93 -11.16
CA ASP A 51 -9.40 -3.59 -11.21
C ASP A 51 -9.88 -3.14 -9.82
N SER A 52 -10.58 -3.99 -9.07
CA SER A 52 -11.09 -3.63 -7.74
C SER A 52 -9.97 -3.47 -6.72
N SER A 53 -8.98 -4.37 -6.71
CA SER A 53 -7.83 -4.28 -5.81
C SER A 53 -6.95 -3.08 -6.13
N GLY A 54 -6.68 -2.80 -7.41
CA GLY A 54 -5.93 -1.62 -7.83
C GLY A 54 -6.66 -0.30 -7.53
N CYS A 55 -7.99 -0.28 -7.64
CA CYS A 55 -8.81 0.85 -7.22
C CYS A 55 -8.66 1.15 -5.72
N LYS A 56 -8.78 0.12 -4.87
CA LYS A 56 -8.60 0.24 -3.42
C LYS A 56 -7.19 0.72 -3.05
N LEU A 57 -6.17 0.18 -3.70
CA LEU A 57 -4.79 0.63 -3.50
C LEU A 57 -4.58 2.11 -3.91
N ASN A 58 -5.26 2.59 -4.95
CA ASN A 58 -5.21 4.02 -5.29
C ASN A 58 -5.79 4.90 -4.16
N TYR A 59 -6.89 4.48 -3.53
CA TYR A 59 -7.45 5.17 -2.36
C TYR A 59 -6.50 5.13 -1.16
N GLU A 60 -5.86 3.98 -0.93
CA GLU A 60 -4.83 3.82 0.10
C GLU A 60 -3.67 4.79 -0.11
N LEU A 61 -3.09 4.83 -1.31
CA LEU A 61 -1.98 5.73 -1.64
C LEU A 61 -2.36 7.21 -1.50
N ARG A 62 -3.59 7.59 -1.87
CA ARG A 62 -4.10 8.95 -1.63
C ARG A 62 -4.20 9.26 -0.14
N HIS A 63 -4.64 8.30 0.66
CA HIS A 63 -4.70 8.46 2.11
C HIS A 63 -3.30 8.59 2.72
N MET A 64 -2.34 7.77 2.28
CA MET A 64 -0.93 7.86 2.69
C MET A 64 -0.35 9.25 2.41
N LEU A 65 -0.63 9.83 1.22
CA LEU A 65 -0.22 11.20 0.87
C LEU A 65 -0.83 12.24 1.83
N GLN A 66 -2.11 12.10 2.17
CA GLN A 66 -2.81 13.02 3.09
C GLN A 66 -2.26 12.97 4.51
N LYS A 67 -1.84 11.78 4.98
CA LYS A 67 -1.27 11.62 6.33
C LYS A 67 0.11 12.23 6.47
N ASN A 68 0.85 12.42 5.38
CA ASN A 68 2.17 13.06 5.37
C ASN A 68 3.15 12.43 6.39
N ALA A 69 3.05 11.11 6.57
CA ALA A 69 3.91 10.35 7.47
C ALA A 69 5.32 10.17 6.87
N MET A 70 6.33 9.97 7.72
CA MET A 70 7.70 9.66 7.28
C MET A 70 7.75 8.37 6.46
N TRP A 71 6.95 7.38 6.85
CA TRP A 71 6.82 6.08 6.20
C TRP A 71 5.36 5.70 6.11
N SER A 72 4.98 5.08 5.00
CA SER A 72 3.67 4.47 4.80
C SER A 72 3.87 3.03 4.38
N CYS A 73 3.09 2.10 4.94
CA CYS A 73 3.24 0.68 4.65
C CYS A 73 1.91 0.05 4.27
N HIS A 74 1.95 -0.85 3.29
CA HIS A 74 0.82 -1.62 2.80
C HIS A 74 0.88 -3.06 3.32
N PHE A 75 -0.24 -3.55 3.83
CA PHE A 75 -0.40 -4.93 4.30
C PHE A 75 -1.76 -5.49 3.89
N ASN A 76 -1.78 -6.74 3.44
CA ASN A 76 -3.02 -7.49 3.23
C ASN A 76 -3.65 -7.91 4.57
N ASP A 77 -4.94 -8.22 4.53
CA ASP A 77 -5.74 -8.62 5.70
C ASP A 77 -5.43 -10.04 6.23
N ASP A 78 -4.54 -10.77 5.55
CA ASP A 78 -3.98 -12.05 5.96
C ASP A 78 -2.55 -11.92 6.53
N THR A 79 -2.04 -10.69 6.68
CA THR A 79 -0.66 -10.43 7.11
C THR A 79 -0.57 -10.09 8.60
N TYR A 80 0.29 -10.80 9.33
CA TYR A 80 0.69 -10.43 10.69
C TYR A 80 1.85 -9.43 10.67
N VAL A 81 1.75 -8.34 11.44
CA VAL A 81 2.77 -7.31 11.51
C VAL A 81 3.39 -7.25 12.90
N ASN A 82 4.70 -7.45 12.97
CA ASN A 82 5.48 -7.14 14.17
C ASN A 82 5.83 -5.65 14.17
N ILE A 83 4.95 -4.82 14.73
CA ILE A 83 5.07 -3.34 14.71
C ILE A 83 6.39 -2.85 15.32
N PRO A 84 6.85 -3.31 16.51
CA PRO A 84 8.13 -2.87 17.07
C PRO A 84 9.33 -3.11 16.13
N ILE A 85 9.42 -4.31 15.55
CA ILE A 85 10.51 -4.65 14.64
C ILE A 85 10.41 -3.87 13.32
N LEU A 86 9.19 -3.64 12.84
CA LEU A 86 8.96 -2.81 11.65
C LEU A 86 9.49 -1.39 11.88
N LYS A 87 9.09 -0.74 12.97
CA LYS A 87 9.54 0.62 13.31
C LYS A 87 11.06 0.70 13.41
N GLN A 88 11.67 -0.23 14.14
CA GLN A 88 13.13 -0.30 14.28
C GLN A 88 13.84 -0.42 12.92
N LYS A 89 13.30 -1.19 11.97
CA LYS A 89 13.89 -1.29 10.63
C LYS A 89 13.79 0.01 9.84
N LEU A 90 12.64 0.69 9.91
CA LEU A 90 12.40 1.93 9.16
C LEU A 90 13.16 3.13 9.74
N GLU A 91 13.38 3.17 11.06
CA GLU A 91 14.17 4.21 11.73
C GLU A 91 15.64 4.24 11.28
N ASN A 92 16.17 3.11 10.81
CA ASN A 92 17.54 3.00 10.30
C ASN A 92 17.69 3.48 8.83
N LEU A 93 16.61 3.92 8.19
CA LEU A 93 16.59 4.38 6.81
C LEU A 93 16.20 5.86 6.74
N ASN A 94 16.89 6.64 5.89
CA ASN A 94 16.55 8.04 5.70
C ASN A 94 15.27 8.17 4.84
N HIS A 95 14.15 8.56 5.46
CA HIS A 95 12.87 8.73 4.77
C HIS A 95 12.85 9.86 3.72
N GLU A 96 13.85 10.74 3.73
CA GLU A 96 14.04 11.79 2.72
C GLU A 96 14.69 11.28 1.43
N LEU A 97 15.15 10.03 1.42
CA LEU A 97 15.57 9.31 0.23
C LEU A 97 14.44 8.41 -0.29
N PRO A 98 14.36 8.15 -1.60
CA PRO A 98 13.22 7.47 -2.23
C PRO A 98 13.28 5.94 -2.05
N TYR A 99 13.12 5.48 -0.82
CA TYR A 99 13.09 4.06 -0.49
C TYR A 99 11.72 3.42 -0.74
N TYR A 100 11.77 2.25 -1.36
CA TYR A 100 10.69 1.27 -1.40
C TYR A 100 11.25 -0.07 -0.93
N VAL A 101 10.81 -0.50 0.25
CA VAL A 101 11.35 -1.68 0.94
C VAL A 101 10.22 -2.68 1.22
N GLY A 102 10.50 -3.96 1.09
CA GLY A 102 9.51 -5.00 1.34
C GLY A 102 10.07 -6.38 1.02
N THR A 103 9.32 -7.41 1.39
CA THR A 103 9.67 -8.78 1.05
C THR A 103 9.24 -9.08 -0.38
N THR A 104 10.20 -9.48 -1.21
CA THR A 104 9.94 -9.86 -2.59
C THR A 104 9.19 -11.19 -2.63
N VAL A 105 8.18 -11.30 -3.50
CA VAL A 105 7.38 -12.52 -3.63
C VAL A 105 7.99 -13.56 -4.56
N ASN A 106 8.81 -13.11 -5.51
CA ASN A 106 9.37 -13.97 -6.55
C ASN A 106 10.81 -14.35 -6.22
N GLN A 107 11.28 -15.46 -6.80
CA GLN A 107 12.69 -15.83 -6.77
C GLN A 107 13.54 -14.98 -7.73
N MET A 108 12.89 -14.36 -8.72
CA MET A 108 13.52 -13.53 -9.75
C MET A 108 12.71 -12.23 -9.95
N PRO A 109 13.36 -11.12 -10.36
CA PRO A 109 12.63 -9.89 -10.69
C PRO A 109 11.71 -10.13 -11.89
N ILE A 110 10.66 -9.33 -12.00
CA ILE A 110 9.74 -9.37 -13.13
C ILE A 110 10.16 -8.35 -14.20
N ILE A 111 9.68 -8.56 -15.42
CA ILE A 111 9.93 -7.68 -16.56
C ILE A 111 8.59 -7.15 -17.05
N VAL A 112 8.42 -5.84 -17.05
CA VAL A 112 7.24 -5.16 -17.59
C VAL A 112 7.71 -3.98 -18.43
N ASN A 113 7.27 -3.90 -19.70
CA ASN A 113 7.64 -2.82 -20.61
C ASN A 113 9.16 -2.56 -20.69
N GLY A 114 9.97 -3.62 -20.61
CA GLY A 114 11.45 -3.54 -20.62
C GLY A 114 12.10 -3.19 -19.28
N GLU A 115 11.33 -2.87 -18.24
CA GLU A 115 11.85 -2.60 -16.90
C GLU A 115 11.96 -3.88 -16.09
N ILE A 116 13.11 -4.05 -15.42
CA ILE A 116 13.39 -5.19 -14.54
C ILE A 116 13.29 -4.73 -13.09
N PHE A 117 12.34 -5.26 -12.33
CA PHE A 117 12.13 -4.80 -10.96
C PHE A 117 11.56 -5.86 -10.02
N TRP A 118 11.65 -5.52 -8.74
CA TRP A 118 11.07 -6.30 -7.65
C TRP A 118 9.84 -5.57 -7.12
N TYR A 119 8.84 -6.33 -6.70
CA TYR A 119 7.68 -5.83 -5.98
C TYR A 119 7.36 -6.72 -4.78
N ALA A 120 6.61 -6.17 -3.83
CA ALA A 120 6.12 -6.88 -2.67
C ALA A 120 4.60 -6.92 -2.74
N LYS A 121 3.99 -8.09 -2.54
CA LYS A 121 2.53 -8.26 -2.55
C LYS A 121 1.87 -7.78 -1.25
N SER A 122 2.62 -7.79 -0.15
CA SER A 122 2.24 -7.29 1.18
C SER A 122 3.51 -6.96 1.93
N GLY A 123 3.43 -6.11 2.96
CA GLY A 123 4.58 -5.73 3.78
C GLY A 123 5.57 -4.83 3.06
N ALA A 124 5.08 -4.04 2.11
CA ALA A 124 5.86 -3.02 1.43
C ALA A 124 5.73 -1.69 2.18
N CYS A 125 6.85 -1.01 2.43
CA CYS A 125 6.90 0.33 2.99
C CYS A 125 7.55 1.30 1.99
N ILE A 126 6.94 2.48 1.90
CA ILE A 126 7.28 3.57 1.01
C ILE A 126 7.73 4.73 1.88
N SER A 127 8.92 5.28 1.62
CA SER A 127 9.35 6.49 2.30
C SER A 127 8.53 7.68 1.83
N ARG A 128 8.49 8.74 2.65
CA ARG A 128 7.87 10.01 2.28
C ARG A 128 8.37 10.50 0.92
N LYS A 129 9.69 10.50 0.71
CA LYS A 129 10.27 10.96 -0.56
C LYS A 129 9.84 10.12 -1.76
N ALA A 130 9.78 8.79 -1.60
CA ALA A 130 9.33 7.90 -2.67
C ALA A 130 7.86 8.14 -3.02
N LEU A 131 7.01 8.32 -2.00
CA LEU A 131 5.59 8.59 -2.19
C LEU A 131 5.37 9.96 -2.85
N GLU A 132 6.13 10.99 -2.48
CA GLU A 132 6.12 12.31 -3.12
C GLU A 132 6.46 12.24 -4.61
N LYS A 133 7.47 11.42 -5.00
CA LYS A 133 7.87 11.26 -6.41
C LYS A 133 6.76 10.71 -7.30
N ILE A 134 5.80 9.97 -6.75
CA ILE A 134 4.66 9.41 -7.49
C ILE A 134 3.33 10.12 -7.22
N SER A 135 3.33 11.14 -6.36
CA SER A 135 2.12 11.81 -5.88
C SER A 135 1.24 12.35 -7.01
N ALA A 136 1.82 12.96 -8.04
CA ALA A 136 1.08 13.50 -9.18
C ALA A 136 0.19 12.45 -9.84
N LYS A 137 0.74 11.25 -10.10
CA LYS A 137 0.02 10.12 -10.74
C LYS A 137 -1.08 9.55 -9.86
N ILE A 138 -0.88 9.56 -8.54
CA ILE A 138 -1.90 9.11 -7.59
C ILE A 138 -3.06 10.12 -7.51
N ILE A 139 -2.74 11.42 -7.45
CA ILE A 139 -3.71 12.50 -7.29
C ILE A 139 -4.55 12.67 -8.56
N SER A 140 -3.92 12.63 -9.74
CA SER A 140 -4.60 12.69 -11.04
C SER A 140 -5.36 11.42 -11.41
N HIS A 141 -5.27 10.37 -10.58
CA HIS A 141 -5.88 9.06 -10.80
C HIS A 141 -5.25 8.23 -11.94
N GLU A 142 -4.15 8.71 -12.53
CA GLU A 142 -3.33 8.00 -13.53
C GLU A 142 -2.81 6.65 -13.03
N PHE A 143 -2.50 6.53 -11.72
CA PHE A 143 -2.14 5.23 -11.13
C PHE A 143 -3.19 4.17 -11.46
N TYR A 144 -4.48 4.50 -11.31
CA TYR A 144 -5.56 3.58 -11.58
C TYR A 144 -5.88 3.45 -13.08
N THR A 145 -6.01 4.57 -13.79
CA THR A 145 -6.47 4.53 -15.19
C THR A 145 -5.44 3.91 -16.12
N ASP A 146 -4.17 4.23 -15.93
CA ASP A 146 -3.14 3.89 -16.91
C ASP A 146 -2.51 2.54 -16.55
N TYR A 147 -2.15 2.33 -15.29
CA TYR A 147 -1.46 1.10 -14.91
C TYR A 147 -2.41 -0.07 -14.62
N ILE A 148 -3.54 0.20 -13.95
CA ILE A 148 -4.49 -0.87 -13.61
C ILE A 148 -5.45 -1.12 -14.76
N LYS A 149 -6.17 -0.09 -15.22
CA LYS A 149 -7.24 -0.27 -16.21
C LYS A 149 -6.70 -0.50 -17.62
N HIS A 150 -5.73 0.30 -18.06
CA HIS A 150 -5.17 0.18 -19.41
C HIS A 150 -4.11 -0.94 -19.48
N ASP A 151 -3.07 -0.88 -18.65
CA ASP A 151 -1.95 -1.85 -18.72
C ASP A 151 -2.25 -3.20 -18.04
N LYS A 152 -3.39 -3.34 -17.34
CA LYS A 152 -3.80 -4.56 -16.64
C LYS A 152 -2.79 -5.05 -15.61
N MET A 153 -2.03 -4.14 -15.00
CA MET A 153 -1.12 -4.46 -13.91
C MET A 153 -1.88 -4.65 -12.60
N ALA A 154 -1.53 -5.68 -11.84
CA ALA A 154 -1.92 -5.75 -10.43
C ALA A 154 -1.38 -4.52 -9.68
N GLY A 155 -2.10 -4.04 -8.66
CA GLY A 155 -1.78 -2.80 -7.95
C GLY A 155 -0.35 -2.75 -7.41
N GLU A 156 0.08 -3.83 -6.76
CA GLU A 156 1.41 -3.95 -6.17
C GLU A 156 2.52 -4.05 -7.23
N VAL A 157 2.20 -4.63 -8.38
CA VAL A 157 3.08 -4.66 -9.56
C VAL A 157 3.23 -3.25 -10.14
N ALA A 158 2.13 -2.52 -10.32
CA ALA A 158 2.14 -1.14 -10.80
C ALA A 158 2.95 -0.22 -9.86
N LEU A 159 2.76 -0.39 -8.54
CA LEU A 159 3.53 0.34 -7.55
C LEU A 159 5.03 0.01 -7.63
N GLY A 160 5.39 -1.28 -7.72
CA GLY A 160 6.77 -1.71 -7.91
C GLY A 160 7.40 -1.17 -9.21
N TYR A 161 6.64 -1.14 -10.29
CA TYR A 161 7.05 -0.58 -11.58
C TYR A 161 7.32 0.92 -11.48
N MET A 162 6.43 1.67 -10.82
CA MET A 162 6.65 3.10 -10.61
C MET A 162 7.88 3.37 -9.73
N MET A 163 8.10 2.55 -8.71
CA MET A 163 9.28 2.65 -7.85
C MET A 163 10.59 2.30 -8.58
N SER A 164 10.54 1.39 -9.57
CA SER A 164 11.73 1.03 -10.35
C SER A 164 12.30 2.21 -11.13
N LYS A 165 11.45 3.14 -11.56
CA LYS A 165 11.85 4.34 -12.31
C LYS A 165 12.72 5.32 -11.51
N PHE A 166 12.82 5.14 -10.19
CA PHE A 166 13.68 5.96 -9.34
C PHE A 166 14.95 5.24 -8.86
N ARG A 167 15.13 3.96 -9.22
CA ARG A 167 16.36 3.23 -8.94
C ARG A 167 17.45 3.70 -9.92
N GLY A 168 18.34 4.57 -9.46
CA GLY A 168 19.47 5.09 -10.24
C GLY A 168 19.51 6.61 -10.43
N SER A 169 18.81 7.39 -9.61
CA SER A 169 18.83 8.86 -9.66
C SER A 169 19.78 9.53 -8.66
N ASP A 170 20.67 8.76 -8.03
CA ASP A 170 21.72 9.27 -7.11
C ASP A 170 23.11 9.03 -7.73
#